data_AF-A0A099J0U0-F1
#
_entry.id   AF-A0A099J0U0-F1
#
_cell.length_a   1.000
_cell.length_b   1.000
_cell.length_c   1.000
_cell.angle_alpha   90.00
_cell.angle_beta   90.00
_cell.angle_gamma   90.00
#
_symmetry.space_group_name_H-M   'P 1'
#
loop_
_entity.id
_entity.type
_entity.pdbx_description
1 polymer ?
#
loop_
_entity_poly.entity_id
_entity_poly.type
_entity_poly.pdbx_seq_one_letter_code
_entity_poly.pdbx_strand_id
1 'polypeptide(L)'
;GVLKPTRLAQWVGKLQEGERNSGLFWAACRLTEAGFTPAAVEAALAPAAQSAGLEETEIAVTIRSANRRATENQPPAAGAQWRDQTPLGSRRGDGQCLV
;
A
#
# COMPACT_ATOMS: atom_id res chain seq x y z
N GLY A 1 18.77 1.62 3.71
CA GLY A 1 17.93 1.83 4.90
C GLY A 1 16.86 0.74 4.93
N VAL A 2 16.73 0.02 6.03
CA VAL A 2 15.81 -1.13 6.15
C VAL A 2 14.37 -0.69 5.93
N LEU A 3 13.66 -1.35 5.02
CA LEU A 3 12.24 -1.11 4.73
C LEU A 3 11.43 -1.52 5.98
N LYS A 4 10.65 -0.60 6.55
CA LYS A 4 9.91 -0.82 7.81
C LYS A 4 8.42 -0.99 7.54
N PRO A 5 7.79 -2.14 7.86
CA PRO A 5 6.36 -2.36 7.67
C PRO A 5 5.50 -1.26 8.30
N THR A 6 5.85 -0.82 9.51
CA THR A 6 5.14 0.25 10.23
C THR A 6 5.15 1.58 9.48
N ARG A 7 6.24 1.91 8.78
CA ARG A 7 6.33 3.16 8.00
C ARG A 7 5.43 3.12 6.78
N LEU A 8 5.35 1.97 6.11
CA LEU A 8 4.45 1.77 4.99
C LEU A 8 2.99 1.78 5.45
N ALA A 9 2.66 1.13 6.57
CA ALA A 9 1.34 1.17 7.15
C ALA A 9 0.89 2.61 7.45
N GLN A 10 1.74 3.42 8.10
CA GLN A 10 1.44 4.84 8.37
C GLN A 10 1.22 5.67 7.09
N TRP A 11 1.88 5.31 5.99
CA TRP A 11 1.68 5.98 4.71
C TRP A 11 0.38 5.53 4.03
N VAL A 12 0.08 4.22 4.02
CA VAL A 12 -1.18 3.65 3.50
C VAL A 12 -2.39 4.27 4.19
N GLY A 13 -2.33 4.44 5.53
CA GLY A 13 -3.43 5.04 6.31
C GLY A 13 -3.70 6.52 6.01
N LYS A 14 -2.88 7.19 5.19
CA LYS A 14 -3.05 8.60 4.79
C LYS A 14 -3.50 8.77 3.34
N LEU A 15 -3.70 7.67 2.61
CA LEU A 15 -4.09 7.71 1.21
C LEU A 15 -5.53 8.17 1.04
N GLN A 16 -5.76 9.00 0.03
CA GLN A 16 -7.08 9.50 -0.32
C GLN A 16 -7.86 8.48 -1.15
N GLU A 17 -9.18 8.67 -1.24
CA GLU A 17 -10.02 7.91 -2.16
C GLU A 17 -9.45 7.94 -3.59
N GLY A 18 -9.36 6.77 -4.23
CA GLY A 18 -8.72 6.60 -5.53
C GLY A 18 -7.24 6.15 -5.47
N GLU A 19 -6.53 6.40 -4.37
CA GLU A 19 -5.13 5.97 -4.21
C GLU A 19 -4.96 4.74 -3.31
N ARG A 20 -5.96 4.43 -2.47
CA ARG A 20 -5.89 3.41 -1.41
C ARG A 20 -5.48 2.03 -1.91
N ASN A 21 -6.16 1.52 -2.95
CA ASN A 21 -5.92 0.17 -3.47
C ASN A 21 -4.55 0.09 -4.16
N SER A 22 -4.21 1.06 -5.00
CA SER A 22 -2.91 1.17 -5.67
C SER A 22 -1.75 1.28 -4.68
N GLY A 23 -1.90 2.10 -3.63
CA GLY A 23 -0.90 2.26 -2.60
C GLY A 23 -0.76 1.04 -1.70
N LEU A 24 -1.87 0.38 -1.34
CA LEU A 24 -1.85 -0.90 -0.61
C LEU A 24 -1.13 -1.99 -1.43
N PHE A 25 -1.46 -2.11 -2.72
CA PHE A 25 -0.81 -3.05 -3.63
C PHE A 25 0.70 -2.82 -3.70
N TRP A 26 1.11 -1.56 -3.87
CA TRP A 26 2.53 -1.18 -3.92
C TRP A 26 3.26 -1.48 -2.61
N ALA A 27 2.66 -1.13 -1.47
CA ALA A 27 3.25 -1.37 -0.15
C ALA A 27 3.40 -2.87 0.12
N ALA A 28 2.39 -3.68 -0.27
CA ALA A 28 2.44 -5.12 -0.15
C ALA A 28 3.56 -5.71 -1.03
N CYS A 29 3.63 -5.32 -2.32
CA CYS A 29 4.72 -5.76 -3.20
C CYS A 29 6.10 -5.46 -2.61
N ARG A 30 6.31 -4.25 -2.07
CA ARG A 30 7.60 -3.85 -1.47
C ARG A 30 7.98 -4.66 -0.24
N LEU A 31 7.01 -5.04 0.59
CA LEU A 31 7.29 -5.89 1.75
C LEU A 31 7.58 -7.33 1.31
N THR A 32 6.84 -7.87 0.35
CA THR A 32 7.12 -9.21 -0.19
C THR A 32 8.51 -9.26 -0.86
N GLU A 33 8.86 -8.25 -1.66
CA GLU A 33 10.19 -8.10 -2.26
C GLU A 33 11.31 -8.00 -1.21
N ALA A 34 11.02 -7.39 -0.05
CA ALA A 34 11.93 -7.32 1.08
C ALA A 34 12.01 -8.62 1.92
N GLY A 35 11.30 -9.67 1.51
CA GLY A 35 11.33 -11.00 2.14
C GLY A 35 10.33 -11.20 3.28
N PHE A 36 9.38 -10.29 3.47
CA PHE A 36 8.32 -10.48 4.46
C PHE A 36 7.34 -11.56 3.99
N THR A 37 6.89 -12.41 4.92
CA THR A 37 5.86 -13.42 4.62
C THR A 37 4.52 -12.75 4.35
N PRO A 38 3.64 -13.35 3.51
CA PRO A 38 2.33 -12.78 3.23
C PRO A 38 1.52 -12.44 4.49
N ALA A 39 1.58 -13.29 5.52
CA ALA A 39 0.93 -13.06 6.80
C ALA A 39 1.51 -11.83 7.55
N ALA A 40 2.83 -11.62 7.51
CA ALA A 40 3.46 -10.44 8.11
C ALA A 40 3.11 -9.15 7.35
N VAL A 41 2.99 -9.22 6.02
CA VAL A 41 2.52 -8.09 5.19
C VAL A 41 1.09 -7.72 5.53
N GLU A 42 0.20 -8.73 5.62
CA GLU A 42 -1.20 -8.56 5.94
C GLU A 42 -1.39 -7.95 7.34
N ALA A 43 -0.74 -8.54 8.36
CA ALA A 43 -0.80 -8.03 9.73
C ALA A 43 -0.29 -6.58 9.86
N ALA A 44 0.66 -6.17 9.02
CA ALA A 44 1.19 -4.82 9.05
C ALA A 44 0.30 -3.79 8.32
N LEU A 45 -0.26 -4.15 7.16
CA LEU A 45 -0.93 -3.20 6.27
C LEU A 45 -2.45 -3.15 6.44
N ALA A 46 -3.09 -4.27 6.84
CA ALA A 46 -4.55 -4.34 6.94
C ALA A 46 -5.16 -3.29 7.88
N PRO A 47 -4.64 -3.04 9.10
CA PRO A 47 -5.23 -2.02 9.99
C PRO A 47 -5.17 -0.60 9.41
N ALA A 48 -4.09 -0.29 8.69
CA ALA A 48 -3.92 1.00 8.04
C ALA A 48 -4.84 1.17 6.82
N ALA A 49 -5.01 0.11 6.04
CA ALA A 49 -5.92 0.10 4.90
C ALA A 49 -7.38 0.21 5.33
N GLN A 50 -7.77 -0.45 6.43
CA GLN A 50 -9.09 -0.28 7.05
C GLN A 50 -9.30 1.17 7.52
N SER A 51 -8.28 1.76 8.17
CA SER A 51 -8.33 3.17 8.60
C SER A 51 -8.43 4.15 7.43
N ALA A 52 -7.89 3.77 6.26
CA ALA A 52 -8.05 4.53 5.03
C ALA A 52 -9.45 4.37 4.39
N GLY A 53 -10.28 3.45 4.88
CA GLY A 53 -11.65 3.22 4.40
C GLY A 53 -11.80 2.10 3.36
N LEU A 54 -10.83 1.18 3.27
CA LEU A 54 -10.98 -0.03 2.46
C LEU A 54 -11.74 -1.12 3.22
N GLU A 55 -12.58 -1.87 2.51
CA GLU A 55 -13.25 -3.05 3.08
C GLU A 55 -12.27 -4.21 3.29
N GLU A 56 -12.50 -5.01 4.32
CA GLU A 56 -11.61 -6.13 4.67
C GLU A 56 -11.42 -7.13 3.52
N THR A 57 -12.49 -7.47 2.79
CA THR A 57 -12.43 -8.34 1.61
C THR A 57 -11.55 -7.72 0.51
N GLU A 58 -11.68 -6.41 0.26
CA GLU A 58 -10.87 -5.72 -0.74
C GLU A 58 -9.39 -5.71 -0.34
N ILE A 59 -9.11 -5.46 0.93
CA ILE A 59 -7.74 -5.50 1.50
C ILE A 59 -7.12 -6.88 1.30
N ALA A 60 -7.81 -7.94 1.70
CA ALA A 60 -7.31 -9.31 1.60
C ALA A 60 -7.04 -9.70 0.14
N VAL A 61 -7.95 -9.35 -0.79
CA VAL A 61 -7.79 -9.61 -2.22
C VAL A 61 -6.59 -8.84 -2.79
N THR A 62 -6.46 -7.55 -2.47
CA THR A 62 -5.34 -6.72 -2.95
C THR A 62 -4.00 -7.23 -2.44
N ILE A 63 -3.88 -7.53 -1.14
CA ILE A 63 -2.65 -8.06 -0.55
C ILE A 63 -2.30 -9.43 -1.14
N ARG A 64 -3.26 -10.33 -1.31
CA ARG A 64 -3.03 -11.63 -1.96
C ARG A 64 -2.54 -11.47 -3.40
N SER A 65 -3.14 -10.54 -4.16
CA SER A 65 -2.73 -10.27 -5.55
C SER A 65 -1.31 -9.68 -5.64
N ALA A 66 -0.96 -8.79 -4.71
CA ALA A 66 0.36 -8.16 -4.62
C ALA A 66 1.45 -9.18 -4.26
N ASN A 67 1.20 -10.02 -3.25
CA ASN A 67 2.13 -11.08 -2.88
C ASN A 67 2.38 -12.05 -4.04
N ARG A 68 1.31 -12.46 -4.74
CA ARG A 68 1.42 -13.33 -5.92
C ARG A 68 2.27 -12.67 -7.01
N ARG A 69 1.96 -11.42 -7.36
CA ARG A 69 2.71 -10.63 -8.36
C ARG A 69 4.18 -10.49 -7.99
N ALA A 70 4.49 -10.17 -6.73
CA ALA A 70 5.85 -9.98 -6.26
C ALA A 70 6.64 -11.29 -6.29
N THR A 71 5.99 -12.42 -6.01
CA THR A 71 6.62 -13.76 -6.09
C THR A 71 6.87 -14.17 -7.55
N GLU A 72 5.90 -13.89 -8.45
CA GLU A 72 6.01 -14.17 -9.89
C GLU A 72 7.06 -13.29 -10.59
N ASN A 73 7.22 -12.04 -10.14
CA ASN A 73 8.17 -11.07 -10.69
C ASN A 73 9.43 -10.93 -9.81
N GLN A 74 9.94 -12.00 -9.21
CA GLN A 74 11.29 -11.97 -8.63
C GLN A 74 12.34 -12.29 -9.71
N PRO A 75 12.99 -11.30 -10.36
CA PRO A 75 14.29 -11.51 -10.97
C PRO A 75 15.36 -11.60 -9.88
N PRO A 76 16.58 -12.12 -10.16
CA PRO A 76 17.72 -11.94 -9.27
C PRO A 76 18.03 -10.43 -9.14
N ALA A 77 17.51 -9.82 -8.07
CA ALA A 77 17.82 -8.48 -7.55
C ALA A 77 18.09 -7.35 -8.56
N ALA A 78 17.06 -6.79 -9.21
CA ALA A 78 17.00 -5.36 -9.58
C ALA A 78 15.65 -5.00 -10.25
N GLY A 79 15.02 -3.90 -9.81
CA GLY A 79 14.39 -3.00 -10.77
C GLY A 79 12.86 -2.91 -10.87
N ALA A 80 12.08 -3.14 -9.81
CA ALA A 80 10.66 -2.72 -9.82
C ALA A 80 10.57 -1.18 -9.70
N GLN A 81 10.87 -0.45 -10.77
CA GLN A 81 10.68 1.00 -10.89
C GLN A 81 9.27 1.31 -11.40
N TRP A 82 8.31 1.46 -10.49
CA TRP A 82 7.13 2.29 -10.76
C TRP A 82 7.58 3.75 -10.65
N ARG A 83 7.85 4.35 -11.81
CA ARG A 83 8.17 5.77 -11.95
C ARG A 83 6.92 6.60 -11.65
N ASP A 84 7.11 7.65 -10.86
CA ASP A 84 6.29 8.87 -10.84
C ASP A 84 4.77 8.73 -10.73
N GLN A 85 4.30 8.27 -9.57
CA GLN A 85 3.07 8.84 -9.00
C GLN A 85 3.33 9.25 -7.55
N THR A 86 3.98 10.40 -7.43
CA THR A 86 3.96 11.21 -6.23
C THR A 86 2.86 12.24 -6.42
N PRO A 87 1.82 12.27 -5.56
CA PRO A 87 1.25 13.54 -5.16
C PRO A 87 1.66 13.78 -3.70
N LEU A 88 2.93 14.09 -3.48
CA LEU A 88 3.31 14.91 -2.33
C LEU A 88 2.89 16.34 -2.68
N GLY A 89 1.66 16.70 -2.36
CA GLY A 89 1.26 18.09 -2.50
C GLY A 89 -0.24 18.36 -2.54
N SER A 90 -0.83 18.46 -1.34
CA SER A 90 -1.80 19.50 -0.99
C SER A 90 -3.08 19.62 -1.83
N ARG A 91 -4.17 19.07 -1.31
CA ARG A 91 -5.31 19.93 -0.98
C ARG A 91 -5.68 19.76 0.49
N ARG A 92 -5.12 20.70 1.26
CA ARG A 92 -5.66 21.17 2.53
C ARG A 92 -7.15 21.45 2.33
N GLY A 93 -7.96 21.03 3.30
CA GLY A 93 -9.41 21.04 3.19
C GLY A 93 -9.99 22.39 2.80
N ASP A 94 -11.09 22.32 2.07
CA ASP A 94 -12.17 23.28 2.21
C ASP A 94 -13.46 22.46 2.22
N GLY A 95 -14.01 22.33 3.43
CA GLY A 95 -15.40 21.97 3.59
C GLY A 95 -16.21 23.20 3.21
N GLN A 96 -17.01 23.08 2.16
CA GLN A 96 -18.18 23.93 2.04
C GLN A 96 -19.38 23.02 1.77
N CYS A 97 -19.97 22.55 2.87
CA CYS A 97 -21.40 22.31 2.90
C CYS A 97 -22.06 23.68 2.69
N LEU A 98 -22.83 23.84 1.63
CA LEU A 98 -23.94 24.78 1.62
C LEU A 98 -25.06 24.19 0.75
N VAL A 99 -26.22 24.24 1.40
CA VAL A 99 -27.57 23.79 1.01
C VAL A 99 -28.13 24.54 -0.18
#